data_AF-A0A1F9TJK1-F1
#
_entry.id   AF-A0A1F9TJK1-F1
#
_cell.length_a   1.000
_cell.length_b   1.000
_cell.length_c   1.000
_cell.angle_alpha   90.00
_cell.angle_beta   90.00
_cell.angle_gamma   90.00
#
_symmetry.space_group_name_H-M   'P 1'
#
loop_
_entity.id
_entity.type
_entity.pdbx_description
1 polymer ?
#
loop_
_entity_poly.entity_id
_entity_poly.type
_entity_poly.pdbx_seq_one_letter_code
_entity_poly.pdbx_strand_id
1 'polypeptide(L)'
;MKKGTYNPEAELAKGADLTASSYDKTQGVDVPAGKVTVGGKAGRAEFTGPATGKGAGIEGTMNLWLSIFRYMRPDGTTNHVAGWNIALALKPGQTALDTARAFETYINAGTRPYRAKASGDGDRAAVEITYTGAEKR
;
A
#
# COMPACT_ATOMS: atom_id res chain seq x y z
N MET A 1 5.83 33.00 15.94
CA MET A 1 5.77 31.54 15.73
C MET A 1 7.16 31.03 15.40
N LYS A 2 7.71 30.08 16.18
CA LYS A 2 8.99 29.45 15.82
C LYS A 2 8.77 28.66 14.54
N LYS A 3 9.38 29.10 13.42
CA LYS A 3 9.52 28.28 12.21
C LYS A 3 10.15 26.97 12.65
N GLY A 4 9.38 25.88 12.67
CA GLY A 4 9.96 24.55 12.80
C GLY A 4 10.93 24.40 11.64
N THR A 5 12.23 24.40 11.92
CA THR A 5 13.25 24.34 10.89
C THR A 5 13.05 23.04 10.12
N TYR A 6 12.68 23.14 8.85
CA TYR A 6 12.52 22.00 7.96
C TYR A 6 13.76 21.09 8.08
N ASN A 7 13.55 19.83 8.48
CA ASN A 7 14.59 18.82 8.51
C ASN A 7 14.33 17.81 7.38
N PRO A 8 15.08 17.88 6.27
CA PRO A 8 14.82 17.05 5.10
C PRO A 8 14.86 15.56 5.40
N GLU A 9 15.80 15.08 6.19
CA GLU A 9 15.93 13.65 6.50
C GLU A 9 14.73 13.15 7.30
N ALA A 10 14.32 13.91 8.32
CA ALA A 10 13.15 13.58 9.12
C ALA A 10 11.87 13.58 8.28
N GLU A 11 11.68 14.57 7.40
CA GLU A 11 10.49 14.66 6.55
C GLU A 11 10.44 13.59 5.46
N LEU A 12 11.59 13.21 4.88
CA LEU A 12 11.67 12.14 3.88
C LEU A 12 11.47 10.74 4.48
N ALA A 13 11.75 10.56 5.78
CA ALA A 13 11.51 9.31 6.50
C ALA A 13 10.05 9.12 6.98
N LYS A 14 9.24 10.18 6.93
CA LYS A 14 7.79 10.09 7.17
C LYS A 14 7.10 9.40 6.00
N GLY A 15 5.91 8.89 6.25
CA GLY A 15 5.20 8.06 5.30
C GLY A 15 4.02 7.36 5.91
N ALA A 16 3.30 6.62 5.08
CA ALA A 16 2.21 5.76 5.51
C ALA A 16 2.76 4.42 5.98
N ASP A 17 2.22 3.92 7.09
CA ASP A 17 2.37 2.52 7.47
C ASP A 17 1.46 1.69 6.56
N LEU A 18 2.01 0.62 6.01
CA LEU A 18 1.30 -0.37 5.21
C LEU A 18 0.96 -1.55 6.11
N THR A 19 -0.32 -1.90 6.18
CA THR A 19 -0.78 -3.15 6.79
C THR A 19 -1.66 -3.91 5.82
N ALA A 20 -1.74 -5.22 6.03
CA ALA A 20 -2.52 -6.12 5.20
C ALA A 20 -3.26 -7.14 6.05
N SER A 21 -4.39 -7.62 5.56
CA SER A 21 -5.12 -8.72 6.18
C SER A 21 -5.86 -9.53 5.13
N SER A 22 -5.73 -10.85 5.21
CA SER A 22 -6.52 -11.78 4.43
C SER A 22 -7.68 -12.28 5.28
N TYR A 23 -8.87 -12.24 4.70
CA TYR A 23 -10.07 -12.90 5.21
C TYR A 23 -10.48 -14.06 4.29
N ASP A 24 -9.60 -14.45 3.37
CA ASP A 24 -9.73 -15.67 2.59
C ASP A 24 -9.17 -16.86 3.36
N LYS A 25 -9.76 -18.04 3.16
CA LYS A 25 -9.40 -19.24 3.92
C LYS A 25 -8.05 -19.82 3.51
N THR A 26 -7.61 -19.57 2.28
CA THR A 26 -6.44 -20.24 1.70
C THR A 26 -5.39 -19.28 1.17
N GLN A 27 -5.77 -18.10 0.68
CA GLN A 27 -4.79 -17.10 0.24
C GLN A 27 -4.27 -16.28 1.43
N GLY A 28 -2.96 -16.34 1.68
CA GLY A 28 -2.29 -15.63 2.77
C GLY A 28 -1.76 -14.26 2.37
N VAL A 29 -1.38 -13.46 3.37
CA VAL A 29 -0.68 -12.17 3.16
C VAL A 29 0.31 -11.86 4.27
N ASP A 30 1.46 -11.32 3.89
CA ASP A 30 2.50 -10.79 4.79
C ASP A 30 2.92 -9.39 4.34
N VAL A 31 3.53 -8.61 5.25
CA VAL A 31 4.02 -7.26 4.96
C VAL A 31 5.51 -7.14 5.33
N PRO A 32 6.43 -7.62 4.47
CA PRO A 32 7.87 -7.57 4.75
C PRO A 32 8.44 -6.14 4.78
N ALA A 33 7.78 -5.17 4.14
CA ALA A 33 8.13 -3.76 4.24
C ALA A 33 6.90 -2.92 4.56
N GLY A 34 6.68 -2.64 5.84
CA GLY A 34 5.46 -1.99 6.34
C GLY A 34 5.43 -0.47 6.26
N LYS A 35 6.30 0.20 5.49
CA LYS A 35 6.31 1.68 5.42
C LYS A 35 6.60 2.21 4.02
N VAL A 36 5.69 3.05 3.53
CA VAL A 36 5.81 3.80 2.26
C VAL A 36 6.23 5.22 2.57
N THR A 37 7.48 5.61 2.28
CA THR A 37 8.01 6.92 2.71
C THR A 37 7.93 8.00 1.63
N VAL A 38 7.92 9.26 2.07
CA VAL A 38 8.02 10.44 1.20
C VAL A 38 9.31 10.41 0.37
N GLY A 39 10.40 9.93 0.97
CA GLY A 39 11.70 9.73 0.30
C GLY A 39 11.76 8.59 -0.71
N GLY A 40 10.62 7.95 -1.04
CA GLY A 40 10.54 6.95 -2.11
C GLY A 40 10.85 5.53 -1.68
N LYS A 41 11.00 5.24 -0.37
CA LYS A 41 11.06 3.85 0.09
C LYS A 41 9.68 3.21 -0.08
N ALA A 42 9.63 2.15 -0.87
CA ALA A 42 8.40 1.42 -1.10
C ALA A 42 7.99 0.57 0.11
N GLY A 43 6.67 0.49 0.33
CA GLY A 43 6.08 -0.56 1.15
C GLY A 43 5.79 -1.79 0.28
N ARG A 44 5.76 -2.97 0.89
CA ARG A 44 5.59 -4.25 0.18
C ARG A 44 4.68 -5.16 0.96
N ALA A 45 3.63 -5.65 0.29
CA ALA A 45 2.79 -6.74 0.76
C ALA A 45 2.99 -7.96 -0.16
N GLU A 46 3.09 -9.14 0.42
CA GLU A 46 3.27 -10.41 -0.28
C GLU A 46 2.05 -11.30 -0.09
N PHE A 47 1.57 -11.90 -1.16
CA PHE A 47 0.43 -12.81 -1.19
C PHE A 47 0.92 -14.21 -1.49
N THR A 48 0.28 -15.22 -0.88
CA THR A 48 0.65 -16.63 -1.05
C THR A 48 -0.57 -17.50 -1.26
N GLY A 49 -0.43 -18.49 -2.15
CA GLY A 49 -1.43 -19.51 -2.41
C GLY A 49 -2.66 -19.03 -3.21
N PRO A 50 -3.52 -19.97 -3.62
CA PRO A 50 -4.75 -19.67 -4.35
C PRO A 50 -5.88 -19.23 -3.40
N ALA A 51 -6.76 -18.38 -3.87
CA ALA A 51 -7.93 -17.94 -3.11
C ALA A 51 -9.09 -18.96 -3.14
N THR A 52 -9.77 -19.11 -2.02
CA THR A 52 -11.06 -19.82 -1.95
C THR A 52 -12.16 -18.98 -2.59
N GLY A 53 -12.10 -17.66 -2.44
CA GLY A 53 -13.03 -16.70 -3.03
C GLY A 53 -14.13 -16.23 -2.07
N LYS A 54 -14.92 -15.26 -2.54
CA LYS A 54 -15.90 -14.53 -1.74
C LYS A 54 -16.96 -15.45 -1.10
N GLY A 55 -17.07 -15.37 0.22
CA GLY A 55 -18.14 -15.95 1.04
C GLY A 55 -19.09 -14.90 1.60
N ALA A 56 -19.76 -15.21 2.71
CA ALA A 56 -20.62 -14.26 3.41
C ALA A 56 -19.80 -13.17 4.13
N GLY A 57 -20.35 -11.95 4.22
CA GLY A 57 -19.73 -10.87 4.99
C GLY A 57 -18.37 -10.43 4.44
N ILE A 58 -17.31 -10.49 5.25
CA ILE A 58 -15.92 -10.14 4.86
C ILE A 58 -15.14 -11.34 4.30
N GLU A 59 -15.66 -12.57 4.41
CA GLU A 59 -14.93 -13.76 3.96
C GLU A 59 -14.54 -13.68 2.47
N GLY A 60 -13.34 -14.13 2.15
CA GLY A 60 -12.78 -14.10 0.80
C GLY A 60 -12.43 -12.69 0.31
N THR A 61 -12.06 -11.78 1.21
CA THR A 61 -11.45 -10.49 0.82
C THR A 61 -9.98 -10.41 1.21
N MET A 62 -9.24 -9.66 0.42
CA MET A 62 -7.89 -9.22 0.75
C MET A 62 -7.93 -7.71 0.99
N ASN A 63 -7.38 -7.26 2.11
CA ASN A 63 -7.40 -5.85 2.50
C ASN A 63 -5.97 -5.32 2.62
N LEU A 64 -5.74 -4.11 2.07
CA LEU A 64 -4.55 -3.30 2.30
C LEU A 64 -4.96 -1.97 2.94
N TRP A 65 -4.15 -1.51 3.89
CA TRP A 65 -4.34 -0.21 4.54
C TRP A 65 -3.06 0.61 4.47
N LEU A 66 -3.19 1.89 4.11
CA LEU A 66 -2.16 2.91 4.22
C LEU A 66 -2.59 3.93 5.28
N SER A 67 -1.78 4.12 6.33
CA SER A 67 -2.11 5.07 7.41
C SER A 67 -2.09 6.53 6.93
N ILE A 68 -2.80 7.39 7.66
CA ILE A 68 -2.70 8.84 7.49
C ILE A 68 -1.32 9.31 7.97
N PHE A 69 -0.71 10.24 7.25
CA PHE A 69 0.52 10.89 7.73
C PHE A 69 0.59 12.35 7.30
N ARG A 70 1.56 13.06 7.88
CA ARG A 70 1.84 14.47 7.58
C ARG A 70 3.34 14.63 7.36
N TYR A 71 3.72 15.55 6.48
CA TYR A 71 5.12 15.94 6.31
C TYR A 71 5.20 17.42 5.95
N MET A 72 6.33 18.04 6.28
CA MET A 72 6.65 19.41 5.94
C MET A 72 7.43 19.46 4.64
N ARG A 73 7.07 20.39 3.75
CA ARG A 73 7.78 20.71 2.52
C ARG A 73 8.92 21.69 2.79
N PRO A 74 9.88 21.84 1.86
CA PRO A 74 10.98 22.80 2.00
C PRO A 74 10.52 24.27 2.20
N ASP A 75 9.35 24.63 1.67
CA ASP A 75 8.73 25.96 1.82
C ASP A 75 8.10 26.18 3.22
N GLY A 76 8.09 25.16 4.09
CA GLY A 76 7.49 25.17 5.42
C GLY A 76 6.01 24.74 5.44
N THR A 77 5.40 24.47 4.29
CA THR A 77 4.01 24.00 4.20
C THR A 77 3.88 22.58 4.77
N THR A 78 2.88 22.34 5.61
CA THR A 78 2.59 20.98 6.11
C THR A 78 1.54 20.30 5.23
N ASN A 79 1.96 19.28 4.52
CA ASN A 79 1.10 18.41 3.73
C ASN A 79 0.45 17.34 4.60
N HIS A 80 -0.82 17.07 4.30
CA HIS A 80 -1.62 16.04 4.96
C HIS A 80 -2.02 15.01 3.92
N VAL A 81 -1.64 13.75 4.13
CA VAL A 81 -1.96 12.65 3.21
C VAL A 81 -2.95 11.74 3.90
N ALA A 82 -4.18 11.71 3.38
CA ALA A 82 -5.25 10.88 3.94
C ALA A 82 -4.92 9.39 3.86
N GLY A 83 -5.29 8.64 4.89
CA GLY A 83 -5.19 7.18 4.90
C GLY A 83 -6.11 6.54 3.87
N TRP A 84 -5.82 5.29 3.48
CA TRP A 84 -6.56 4.57 2.45
C TRP A 84 -6.77 3.11 2.86
N ASN A 85 -8.03 2.70 2.95
CA ASN A 85 -8.43 1.30 3.03
C ASN A 85 -8.80 0.81 1.63
N ILE A 86 -8.24 -0.32 1.22
CA ILE A 86 -8.55 -1.00 -0.04
C ILE A 86 -8.95 -2.42 0.31
N ALA A 87 -10.20 -2.78 0.04
CA ALA A 87 -10.71 -4.13 0.19
C ALA A 87 -11.09 -4.71 -1.17
N LEU A 88 -10.48 -5.84 -1.55
CA LEU A 88 -10.77 -6.54 -2.80
C LEU A 88 -11.44 -7.87 -2.49
N ALA A 89 -12.57 -8.15 -3.14
CA ALA A 89 -13.18 -9.47 -3.14
C ALA A 89 -12.39 -10.41 -4.06
N LEU A 90 -11.98 -11.55 -3.53
CA LEU A 90 -11.24 -12.56 -4.27
C LEU A 90 -12.19 -13.50 -5.01
N LYS A 91 -11.75 -13.99 -6.17
CA LYS A 91 -12.44 -15.01 -6.94
C LYS A 91 -11.90 -16.40 -6.56
N PRO A 92 -12.72 -17.46 -6.62
CA PRO A 92 -12.22 -18.82 -6.46
C PRO A 92 -11.09 -19.13 -7.45
N GLY A 93 -10.00 -19.72 -6.96
CA GLY A 93 -8.82 -20.07 -7.76
C GLY A 93 -7.95 -18.88 -8.18
N GLN A 94 -8.27 -17.66 -7.73
CA GLN A 94 -7.45 -16.48 -8.01
C GLN A 94 -6.04 -16.68 -7.43
N THR A 95 -5.02 -16.54 -8.28
CA THR A 95 -3.62 -16.77 -7.90
C THR A 95 -3.08 -15.60 -7.07
N ALA A 96 -1.91 -15.78 -6.45
CA ALA A 96 -1.23 -14.71 -5.74
C ALA A 96 -0.92 -13.52 -6.67
N LEU A 97 -0.45 -13.80 -7.90
CA LEU A 97 -0.15 -12.76 -8.90
C LEU A 97 -1.40 -12.03 -9.37
N ASP A 98 -2.53 -12.72 -9.54
CA ASP A 98 -3.79 -12.07 -9.90
C ASP A 98 -4.23 -11.08 -8.81
N THR A 99 -4.08 -11.45 -7.53
CA THR A 99 -4.35 -10.57 -6.40
C THR A 99 -3.42 -9.36 -6.37
N ALA A 100 -2.11 -9.57 -6.56
CA ALA A 100 -1.15 -8.48 -6.64
C ALA A 100 -1.49 -7.50 -7.78
N ARG A 101 -1.83 -8.01 -8.97
CA ARG A 101 -2.24 -7.22 -10.14
C ARG A 101 -3.55 -6.49 -9.93
N ALA A 102 -4.49 -7.08 -9.18
CA ALA A 102 -5.74 -6.42 -8.84
C ALA A 102 -5.50 -5.19 -7.95
N PHE A 103 -4.62 -5.31 -6.94
CA PHE A 103 -4.20 -4.15 -6.14
C PHE A 103 -3.43 -3.13 -6.95
N GLU A 104 -2.51 -3.56 -7.80
CA GLU A 104 -1.78 -2.66 -8.71
C GLU A 104 -2.75 -1.83 -9.56
N THR A 105 -3.71 -2.49 -10.19
CA THR A 105 -4.73 -1.84 -11.03
C THR A 105 -5.56 -0.86 -10.22
N TYR A 106 -6.05 -1.26 -9.05
CA TYR A 106 -6.86 -0.40 -8.19
C TYR A 106 -6.08 0.83 -7.71
N ILE A 107 -4.84 0.64 -7.25
CA ILE A 107 -4.01 1.73 -6.74
C ILE A 107 -3.65 2.71 -7.86
N ASN A 108 -3.26 2.20 -9.03
CA ASN A 108 -2.82 3.03 -10.15
C ASN A 108 -3.98 3.78 -10.84
N ALA A 109 -5.21 3.27 -10.74
CA ALA A 109 -6.42 3.97 -11.19
C ALA A 109 -6.87 5.07 -10.20
N GLY A 110 -6.41 5.03 -8.95
CA GLY A 110 -6.77 5.99 -7.91
C GLY A 110 -6.14 7.37 -8.10
N THR A 111 -6.79 8.40 -7.55
CA THR A 111 -6.29 9.80 -7.53
C THR A 111 -5.30 10.07 -6.40
N ARG A 112 -5.11 9.11 -5.49
CA ARG A 112 -4.19 9.25 -4.36
C ARG A 112 -2.74 9.22 -4.86
N PRO A 113 -1.81 9.85 -4.13
CA PRO A 113 -0.41 9.98 -4.53
C PRO A 113 0.40 8.70 -4.28
N TYR A 114 -0.11 7.56 -4.73
CA TYR A 114 0.55 6.26 -4.65
C TYR A 114 0.58 5.61 -6.03
N ARG A 115 1.65 4.86 -6.28
CA ARG A 115 1.74 3.95 -7.41
C ARG A 115 2.16 2.58 -6.91
N ALA A 116 1.63 1.56 -7.56
CA ALA A 116 1.87 0.18 -7.22
C ALA A 116 2.46 -0.57 -8.42
N LYS A 117 3.18 -1.65 -8.13
CA LYS A 117 3.71 -2.59 -9.13
C LYS A 117 3.62 -4.00 -8.59
N ALA A 118 2.97 -4.90 -9.33
CA ALA A 118 2.93 -6.32 -9.01
C ALA A 118 4.18 -7.05 -9.54
N SER A 119 4.61 -8.10 -8.85
CA SER A 119 5.69 -8.99 -9.26
C SER A 119 5.52 -10.38 -8.64
N GLY A 120 6.25 -11.38 -9.16
CA GLY A 120 6.18 -12.76 -8.71
C GLY A 120 5.38 -13.66 -9.65
N ASP A 121 4.85 -14.75 -9.11
CA ASP A 121 4.16 -15.82 -9.84
C ASP A 121 2.83 -16.23 -9.16
N GLY A 122 2.21 -17.30 -9.67
CA GLY A 122 0.90 -17.74 -9.22
C GLY A 122 0.85 -18.19 -7.76
N ASP A 123 1.96 -18.71 -7.21
CA ASP A 123 2.02 -19.25 -5.85
C ASP A 123 2.47 -18.19 -4.85
N ARG A 124 3.37 -17.30 -5.25
CA ARG A 124 3.85 -16.18 -4.43
C ARG A 124 4.07 -14.93 -5.26
N ALA A 125 3.40 -13.85 -4.86
CA ALA A 125 3.51 -12.56 -5.53
C ALA A 125 3.60 -11.42 -4.53
N ALA A 126 4.06 -10.26 -4.98
CA ALA A 126 4.16 -9.06 -4.18
C ALA A 126 3.54 -7.87 -4.90
N VAL A 127 2.98 -6.94 -4.13
CA VAL A 127 2.69 -5.58 -4.60
C VAL A 127 3.59 -4.60 -3.85
N GLU A 128 4.39 -3.86 -4.59
CA GLU A 128 5.23 -2.78 -4.07
C GLU A 128 4.52 -1.45 -4.29
N ILE A 129 4.40 -0.63 -3.26
CA ILE A 129 3.67 0.63 -3.26
C ILE A 129 4.64 1.76 -2.94
N THR A 130 4.69 2.77 -3.80
CA THR A 130 5.55 3.95 -3.66
C THR A 130 4.70 5.21 -3.57
N TYR A 131 5.09 6.15 -2.70
CA TYR A 131 4.49 7.48 -2.65
C TYR A 131 5.05 8.37 -3.76
N THR A 132 4.17 9.02 -4.51
CA THR A 132 4.55 9.88 -5.66
C THR A 132 4.15 11.34 -5.49
N GLY A 133 3.64 11.71 -4.31
CA GLY A 133 3.16 13.07 -4.02
C GLY A 133 4.25 14.03 -3.55
N ALA A 134 5.48 13.55 -3.39
CA ALA A 134 6.63 14.42 -3.19
C ALA A 134 6.91 15.10 -4.53
N GLU A 135 6.78 16.43 -4.59
CA GLU A 135 7.23 17.19 -5.76
C GLU A 135 8.67 16.77 -6.08
N LYS A 136 8.89 16.29 -7.31
CA LYS A 136 10.25 16.03 -7.80
C LYS A 136 11.01 17.35 -7.69
N ARG A 137 12.13 17.32 -6.98
CA ARG A 137 13.09 18.43 -6.97
C ARG A 137 13.52 18.77 -8.38
#